data_AF-A0A521YAH4-F1
#
_entry.id   AF-A0A521YAH4-F1
#
_cell.length_a   1.000
_cell.length_b   1.000
_cell.length_c   1.000
_cell.angle_alpha   90.00
_cell.angle_beta   90.00
_cell.angle_gamma   90.00
#
_symmetry.space_group_name_H-M   'P 1'
#
loop_
_entity.id
_entity.type
_entity.pdbx_description
1 polymer ?
#
loop_
_entity_poly.entity_id
_entity_poly.type
_entity_poly.pdbx_seq_one_letter_code
_entity_poly.pdbx_strand_id
1 'polypeptide(L)'
;MKKSLAILALATASYMPLVSAADTDAANVNIKISGALADNRYFLCLPDVGCLSILAAEKKAKVYPIFHSFDMDKIFVANLNSYRIYPQGLPASCNVTVNTNQTITIYGKLVNKSDQQTYVENLHCTVS
;
A
#
# COMPACT_ATOMS: atom_id res chain seq x y z
N MET A 1 46.09 -7.70 -49.29
CA MET A 1 45.76 -8.99 -48.65
C MET A 1 44.86 -8.70 -47.45
N LYS A 2 43.74 -9.42 -47.35
CA LYS A 2 42.76 -9.37 -46.25
C LYS A 2 43.28 -10.12 -45.01
N LYS A 3 42.56 -9.94 -43.88
CA LYS A 3 42.60 -10.63 -42.56
C LYS A 3 43.38 -9.81 -41.52
N SER A 4 42.86 -9.40 -40.35
CA SER A 4 41.87 -9.99 -39.43
C SER A 4 41.18 -8.84 -38.62
N LEU A 5 39.86 -8.80 -38.37
CA LEU A 5 39.11 -9.45 -37.26
C LEU A 5 39.83 -9.33 -35.90
N ALA A 6 39.25 -8.95 -34.76
CA ALA A 6 37.93 -8.44 -34.37
C ALA A 6 37.99 -8.13 -32.85
N ILE A 7 37.11 -7.23 -32.38
CA ILE A 7 36.46 -7.21 -31.05
C ILE A 7 37.36 -7.02 -29.81
N LEU A 8 37.25 -5.84 -29.20
CA LEU A 8 37.31 -5.71 -27.74
C LEU A 8 36.03 -4.99 -27.28
N ALA A 9 35.06 -5.81 -26.86
CA ALA A 9 33.92 -5.36 -26.08
C ALA A 9 34.32 -5.23 -24.60
N LEU A 10 33.48 -4.55 -23.84
CA LEU A 10 33.43 -4.45 -22.36
C LEU A 10 34.26 -3.32 -21.75
N ALA A 11 33.61 -2.17 -21.56
CA ALA A 11 33.59 -1.45 -20.28
C ALA A 11 32.71 -0.20 -20.34
N THR A 12 31.45 -0.32 -20.76
CA THR A 12 30.43 0.62 -20.24
C THR A 12 29.94 0.03 -18.93
N ALA A 13 30.78 0.15 -17.89
CA ALA A 13 30.29 0.08 -16.52
C ALA A 13 29.25 1.19 -16.40
N SER A 14 28.01 0.81 -16.64
CA SER A 14 26.83 1.59 -16.31
C SER A 14 26.87 1.65 -14.80
N TYR A 15 27.45 2.73 -14.27
CA TYR A 15 27.18 3.21 -12.94
C TYR A 15 25.70 3.61 -12.93
N MET A 16 24.81 2.61 -12.93
CA MET A 16 23.48 2.81 -12.39
C MET A 16 23.74 3.10 -10.91
N PRO A 17 23.40 4.29 -10.39
CA PRO A 17 23.35 4.44 -8.96
C PRO A 17 22.37 3.37 -8.48
N LEU A 18 22.89 2.40 -7.74
CA LEU A 18 22.12 1.61 -6.80
C LEU A 18 21.53 2.64 -5.85
N VAL A 19 20.35 3.17 -6.19
CA VAL A 19 19.48 3.80 -5.23
C VAL A 19 19.10 2.67 -4.30
N SER A 20 19.90 2.45 -3.26
CA SER A 20 19.42 1.70 -2.10
C SER A 20 18.17 2.46 -1.68
N ALA A 21 17.03 1.78 -1.75
CA ALA A 21 15.81 2.26 -1.12
C ALA A 21 16.22 2.77 0.26
N ALA A 22 16.12 4.08 0.45
CA ALA A 22 16.47 4.71 1.70
C ALA A 22 15.76 3.94 2.81
N ASP A 23 16.52 3.56 3.85
CA ASP A 23 15.98 3.42 5.19
C ASP A 23 15.17 4.70 5.42
N THR A 24 13.87 4.59 5.16
CA THR A 24 13.01 5.74 4.95
C THR A 24 12.39 6.00 6.29
N ASP A 25 12.67 7.18 6.87
CA ASP A 25 12.07 7.74 8.11
C ASP A 25 10.52 7.87 8.06
N ALA A 26 9.86 7.13 7.18
CA ALA A 26 8.43 7.01 7.04
C ALA A 26 7.92 5.73 7.70
N ALA A 27 6.73 5.81 8.26
CA ALA A 27 5.88 4.65 8.48
C ALA A 27 5.22 4.28 7.14
N ASN A 28 5.43 3.05 6.66
CA ASN A 28 4.94 2.61 5.37
C ASN A 28 3.61 1.85 5.52
N VAL A 29 2.59 2.25 4.77
CA VAL A 29 1.31 1.53 4.70
C VAL A 29 1.24 0.74 3.40
N ASN A 30 1.17 -0.58 3.53
CA ASN A 30 0.93 -1.53 2.45
C ASN A 30 -0.50 -2.08 2.55
N ILE A 31 -1.26 -2.00 1.46
CA ILE A 31 -2.67 -2.44 1.43
C ILE A 31 -2.83 -3.61 0.47
N LYS A 32 -3.31 -4.74 0.99
CA LYS A 32 -3.59 -5.99 0.27
C LYS A 32 -5.06 -6.39 0.47
N ILE A 33 -5.97 -5.49 0.09
CA ILE A 33 -7.41 -5.72 0.15
C ILE A 33 -7.88 -6.17 -1.22
N SER A 34 -8.39 -7.39 -1.31
CA SER A 34 -8.92 -7.97 -2.55
C SER A 34 -10.35 -7.54 -2.85
N GLY A 35 -10.84 -7.76 -4.08
CA GLY A 35 -12.24 -7.51 -4.45
C GLY A 35 -12.56 -6.08 -4.91
N ALA A 36 -11.60 -5.16 -4.80
CA ALA A 36 -11.67 -3.81 -5.37
C ALA A 36 -11.06 -3.71 -6.79
N LEU A 37 -10.65 -4.85 -7.36
CA LEU A 37 -9.72 -4.98 -8.49
C LEU A 37 -10.06 -4.22 -9.77
N ALA A 38 -11.33 -3.85 -9.99
CA ALA A 38 -11.77 -3.15 -11.21
C ALA A 38 -12.24 -1.71 -10.94
N ASP A 39 -12.16 -1.25 -9.69
CA ASP A 39 -12.94 -0.11 -9.24
C ASP A 39 -12.13 0.87 -8.38
N ASN A 40 -11.87 2.07 -8.91
CA ASN A 40 -11.16 3.13 -8.20
C ASN A 40 -12.07 3.94 -7.25
N ARG A 41 -13.25 3.42 -6.89
CA ARG A 41 -14.21 4.09 -6.02
C ARG A 41 -14.00 3.79 -4.53
N TYR A 42 -13.07 2.92 -4.17
CA TYR A 42 -12.85 2.50 -2.78
C TYR A 42 -11.50 2.97 -2.23
N PHE A 43 -11.56 3.56 -1.03
CA PHE A 43 -10.39 4.03 -0.30
C PHE A 43 -10.43 3.51 1.13
N LEU A 44 -9.26 3.12 1.64
CA LEU A 44 -9.07 2.82 3.04
C LEU A 44 -8.60 4.09 3.73
N CYS A 45 -9.38 4.61 4.67
CA CYS A 45 -9.04 5.80 5.42
C CYS A 45 -8.55 5.43 6.82
N LEU A 46 -7.40 5.99 7.17
CA LEU A 46 -6.75 5.84 8.46
C LEU A 46 -6.79 7.19 9.20
N PRO A 47 -7.08 7.20 10.51
CA PRO A 47 -6.96 8.39 11.35
C PRO A 47 -5.56 9.01 11.23
N ASP A 48 -5.49 10.34 11.22
CA ASP A 48 -4.25 11.12 11.18
C ASP A 48 -3.31 10.81 9.99
N VAL A 49 -3.82 10.09 8.99
CA VAL A 49 -3.11 9.70 7.75
C VAL A 49 -3.91 10.14 6.53
N GLY A 50 -5.21 9.86 6.50
CA GLY A 50 -6.10 10.15 5.37
C GLY A 50 -6.50 8.91 4.58
N CYS A 51 -7.07 9.13 3.39
CA CYS A 51 -7.65 8.08 2.55
C CYS A 51 -6.70 7.60 1.45
N LEU A 52 -6.41 6.30 1.47
CA LEU A 52 -5.47 5.62 0.59
C LEU A 52 -6.23 4.77 -0.44
N SER A 53 -5.86 4.88 -1.71
CA SER A 53 -6.55 4.15 -2.80
C SER A 53 -6.28 2.65 -2.70
N ILE A 54 -7.35 1.85 -2.53
CA ILE A 54 -7.22 0.39 -2.47
C ILE A 54 -6.75 -0.15 -3.84
N LEU A 55 -7.31 0.39 -4.93
CA LEU A 55 -6.94 -0.03 -6.29
C LEU A 55 -5.47 0.23 -6.60
N ALA A 56 -4.92 1.39 -6.23
CA ALA A 56 -3.53 1.70 -6.50
C ALA A 56 -2.58 0.78 -5.72
N ALA A 57 -2.91 0.45 -4.47
CA ALA A 57 -2.14 -0.52 -3.69
C ALA A 57 -2.14 -1.91 -4.34
N GLU A 58 -3.33 -2.41 -4.70
CA GLU A 58 -3.51 -3.76 -5.21
C GLU A 58 -2.95 -3.94 -6.64
N LYS A 59 -3.15 -2.95 -7.53
CA LYS A 59 -2.76 -3.05 -8.95
C LYS A 59 -1.37 -2.50 -9.26
N LYS A 60 -0.88 -1.55 -8.48
CA LYS A 60 0.41 -0.88 -8.73
C LYS A 60 1.44 -1.18 -7.66
N ALA A 61 1.15 -2.12 -6.75
CA ALA A 61 1.98 -2.41 -5.58
C ALA A 61 2.35 -1.12 -4.81
N LYS A 62 1.42 -0.15 -4.76
CA LYS A 62 1.69 1.16 -4.17
C LYS A 62 1.80 1.02 -2.65
N VAL A 63 2.95 1.39 -2.12
CA VAL A 63 3.18 1.64 -0.70
C VAL A 63 3.01 3.14 -0.44
N TYR A 64 2.36 3.47 0.68
CA TYR A 64 2.10 4.84 1.10
C TYR A 64 3.03 5.23 2.24
N PRO A 65 4.05 6.08 2.01
CA PRO A 65 4.91 6.57 3.08
C PRO A 65 4.20 7.67 3.87
N ILE A 66 4.18 7.52 5.19
CA ILE A 66 3.64 8.47 6.16
C ILE A 66 4.82 8.99 6.99
N PHE A 67 5.09 10.29 6.95
CA PHE A 67 6.29 10.90 7.56
C PHE A 67 6.09 11.26 9.04
N HIS A 68 5.33 10.44 9.74
CA HIS A 68 5.09 10.50 11.19
C HIS A 68 4.60 9.15 11.68
N SER A 69 4.73 8.91 12.99
CA SER A 69 4.13 7.74 13.63
C SER A 69 2.63 7.97 13.81
N PHE A 70 1.83 6.91 13.73
CA PHE A 70 0.38 7.03 13.86
C PHE A 70 -0.21 5.81 14.57
N ASP A 71 -1.34 6.03 15.24
CA ASP A 71 -2.11 4.98 15.88
C ASP A 71 -3.20 4.49 14.94
N MET A 72 -3.39 3.18 14.89
CA MET A 72 -4.49 2.57 14.15
C MET A 72 -5.54 2.07 15.14
N ASP A 73 -6.41 2.97 15.60
CA ASP A 73 -7.50 2.68 16.55
C ASP A 73 -8.83 2.34 15.86
N LYS A 74 -9.00 2.79 14.61
CA LYS A 74 -10.13 2.50 13.71
C LYS A 74 -9.69 2.60 12.25
N ILE A 75 -10.47 2.00 11.36
CA ILE A 75 -10.39 2.28 9.92
C ILE A 75 -11.75 2.71 9.41
N PHE A 76 -11.73 3.35 8.24
CA PHE A 76 -12.94 3.58 7.47
C PHE A 76 -12.76 3.11 6.04
N VAL A 77 -13.86 2.69 5.41
CA VAL A 77 -13.88 2.44 3.98
C VAL A 77 -14.74 3.51 3.32
N ALA A 78 -14.12 4.37 2.52
CA ALA A 78 -14.85 5.31 1.70
C ALA A 78 -15.30 4.64 0.40
N ASN A 79 -16.56 4.86 0.04
CA ASN A 79 -17.15 4.39 -1.22
C ASN A 79 -17.69 5.60 -1.98
N LEU A 80 -16.98 5.99 -3.04
CA LEU A 80 -17.32 7.13 -3.88
C LEU A 80 -18.59 6.93 -4.71
N ASN A 81 -19.07 5.69 -4.91
CA ASN A 81 -20.36 5.46 -5.56
C ASN A 81 -21.52 5.96 -4.69
N SER A 82 -21.43 5.73 -3.38
CA SER A 82 -22.45 6.15 -2.41
C SER A 82 -22.13 7.48 -1.73
N TYR A 83 -20.94 8.06 -1.96
CA TYR A 83 -20.40 9.22 -1.22
C TYR A 83 -20.46 9.05 0.30
N ARG A 84 -20.24 7.83 0.78
CA ARG A 84 -20.31 7.46 2.21
C ARG A 84 -18.97 6.94 2.69
N ILE A 85 -18.70 7.16 3.96
CA ILE A 85 -17.57 6.62 4.70
C ILE A 85 -18.14 5.65 5.73
N TYR A 86 -17.70 4.40 5.68
CA TYR A 86 -18.18 3.34 6.56
C TYR A 86 -17.14 3.07 7.65
N PRO A 87 -17.42 3.40 8.93
CA PRO A 87 -16.53 3.03 10.01
C PRO A 87 -16.51 1.52 10.20
N GLN A 88 -15.33 0.98 10.49
CA GLN A 88 -15.16 -0.43 10.78
C GLN A 88 -14.24 -0.60 11.99
N GLY A 89 -14.68 -1.44 12.93
CA GLY A 89 -13.87 -1.85 14.07
C GLY A 89 -12.67 -2.68 13.66
N LEU A 90 -11.62 -2.65 14.48
CA LEU A 90 -10.37 -3.35 14.22
C LEU A 90 -10.28 -4.66 14.99
N PRO A 91 -9.76 -5.73 14.38
CA PRO A 91 -9.29 -6.88 15.15
C PRO A 91 -8.06 -6.49 15.98
N ALA A 92 -7.74 -7.29 16.99
CA ALA A 92 -6.59 -7.04 17.87
C ALA A 92 -5.26 -6.88 17.11
N SER A 93 -5.06 -7.61 16.00
CA SER A 93 -3.86 -7.52 15.17
C SER A 93 -3.64 -6.14 14.54
N CYS A 94 -4.70 -5.34 14.43
CA CYS A 94 -4.71 -4.04 13.78
C CYS A 94 -4.72 -2.88 14.78
N ASN A 95 -4.97 -3.14 16.07
CA ASN A 95 -4.95 -2.09 17.09
C ASN A 95 -3.50 -1.86 17.56
N VAL A 96 -2.74 -1.12 16.78
CA VAL A 96 -1.29 -0.94 16.94
C VAL A 96 -0.88 0.50 16.67
N THR A 97 0.20 0.94 17.31
CA THR A 97 0.96 2.14 16.92
C THR A 97 1.98 1.74 15.87
N VAL A 98 2.03 2.46 14.75
CA VAL A 98 3.01 2.27 13.68
C VAL A 98 4.02 3.40 13.76
N ASN A 99 5.27 3.07 14.07
CA ASN A 99 6.35 4.04 14.15
C ASN A 99 6.98 4.30 12.77
N THR A 100 7.71 5.40 12.66
CA THR A 100 8.61 5.62 11.52
C THR A 100 9.59 4.44 11.38
N ASN A 101 10.00 4.15 10.14
CA ASN A 101 10.80 2.97 9.77
C ASN A 101 10.07 1.61 9.86
N GLN A 102 8.79 1.58 10.27
CA GLN A 102 7.99 0.35 10.24
C GLN A 102 7.10 0.29 9.01
N THR A 103 6.79 -0.92 8.58
CA THR A 103 5.77 -1.18 7.56
C THR A 103 4.59 -1.89 8.16
N ILE A 104 3.40 -1.30 8.07
CA ILE A 104 2.15 -1.99 8.32
C ILE A 104 1.58 -2.54 7.01
N THR A 105 1.25 -3.82 7.00
CA THR A 105 0.49 -4.44 5.91
C THR A 105 -0.92 -4.74 6.39
N ILE A 106 -1.92 -4.17 5.71
CA ILE A 106 -3.35 -4.34 5.99
C ILE A 106 -3.93 -5.24 4.90
N TYR A 107 -4.58 -6.34 5.27
CA TYR A 107 -5.09 -7.33 4.32
C TYR A 107 -6.53 -7.76 4.63
N GLY A 108 -7.23 -8.21 3.59
CA GLY A 108 -8.60 -8.68 3.68
C GLY A 108 -9.31 -8.70 2.33
N LYS A 109 -10.63 -8.68 2.34
CA LYS A 109 -11.48 -8.65 1.14
C LYS A 109 -12.52 -7.55 1.26
N LEU A 110 -12.57 -6.67 0.28
CA LEU A 110 -13.62 -5.66 0.17
C LEU A 110 -14.95 -6.35 -0.11
N VAL A 111 -15.94 -6.07 0.73
CA VAL A 111 -17.32 -6.49 0.56
C VAL A 111 -18.19 -5.25 0.42
N ASN A 112 -19.00 -5.21 -0.63
CA ASN A 112 -20.02 -4.20 -0.84
C ASN A 112 -21.38 -4.89 -0.91
N LYS A 113 -22.23 -4.69 0.10
CA LYS A 113 -23.61 -5.17 0.10
C LYS A 113 -24.48 -4.08 -0.52
N SER A 114 -25.40 -4.48 -1.42
CA SER A 114 -26.24 -3.60 -2.24
C SER A 114 -26.93 -2.47 -1.49
N ASP A 115 -27.15 -2.64 -0.18
CA ASP A 115 -27.97 -1.74 0.63
C ASP A 115 -27.27 -1.32 1.93
N GLN A 116 -26.16 -0.58 1.80
CA GLN A 116 -25.63 0.38 2.80
C GLN A 116 -24.40 -0.01 3.64
N GLN A 117 -23.60 -1.00 3.25
CA GLN A 117 -22.32 -1.19 3.92
C GLN A 117 -21.22 -1.66 2.98
N THR A 118 -20.14 -0.88 2.93
CA THR A 118 -18.86 -1.31 2.35
C THR A 118 -17.87 -1.51 3.49
N TYR A 119 -17.25 -2.67 3.57
CA TYR A 119 -16.32 -3.03 4.64
C TYR A 119 -15.26 -4.01 4.15
N VAL A 120 -14.23 -4.23 4.95
CA VAL A 120 -13.17 -5.23 4.71
C VAL A 120 -13.48 -6.48 5.54
N GLU A 121 -13.93 -7.53 4.88
CA GLU A 121 -14.08 -8.86 5.47
C GLU A 121 -12.71 -9.50 5.72
N ASN A 122 -12.60 -10.27 6.82
CA ASN A 122 -11.36 -10.91 7.27
C ASN A 122 -10.19 -9.92 7.33
N LEU A 123 -10.46 -8.72 7.87
CA LEU A 123 -9.45 -7.71 8.12
C LEU A 123 -8.39 -8.25 9.07
N HIS A 124 -7.13 -8.04 8.73
CA HIS A 124 -5.98 -8.35 9.57
C HIS A 124 -4.81 -7.42 9.23
N CYS A 125 -3.86 -7.30 10.16
CA CYS A 125 -2.70 -6.43 10.00
C CYS A 125 -1.44 -7.11 10.52
N THR A 126 -0.30 -6.80 9.90
CA THR A 126 1.04 -7.19 10.35
C THR A 126 1.96 -5.97 10.33
N VAL A 127 2.76 -5.80 11.35
CA VAL A 127 3.79 -4.76 11.43
C VAL A 127 5.16 -5.43 11.37
N SER A 128 6.06 -4.89 10.54
CA SER A 128 7.46 -5.32 10.40
C SER A 128 8.39 -4.12 10.44
#